data_AF-A0A2U1NW21-F1
#
_entry.id   AF-A0A2U1NW21-F1
#
_cell.length_a   1.000
_cell.length_b   1.000
_cell.length_c   1.000
_cell.angle_alpha   90.00
_cell.angle_beta   90.00
_cell.angle_gamma   90.00
#
_symmetry.space_group_name_H-M   'P 1'
#
loop_
_entity.id
_entity.type
_entity.pdbx_description
1 polymer ?
#
loop_
_entity_poly.entity_id
_entity_poly.type
_entity_poly.pdbx_seq_one_letter_code
_entity_poly.pdbx_strand_id
1 'polypeptide(L)'
;MTNRYGEKNEPIEKLTNEATFVVDECFYLLGKDEGKLGNFVEELKSIKKRIEDEVPKPPSRKKEIQNVVEDIYAVEKPKKPVVNNPSKGKTKGLSKEARRKSGREMALEEKSKPKRKCGYCGEKTNKHTKTTCPLNPKYIEKLAKIDAAKQATNAS
;
A
#
# COMPACT_ATOMS: atom_id res chain seq x y z
N MET A 1 -5.25 26.35 -37.45
CA MET A 1 -5.05 25.10 -36.68
C MET A 1 -4.37 25.48 -35.37
N THR A 2 -5.12 25.49 -34.27
CA THR A 2 -4.55 25.64 -32.92
C THR A 2 -4.02 24.29 -32.46
N ASN A 3 -2.78 24.24 -31.99
CA ASN A 3 -2.16 23.00 -31.50
C ASN A 3 -2.98 22.45 -30.32
N ARG A 4 -3.21 21.13 -30.27
CA ARG A 4 -3.94 20.46 -29.17
C ARG A 4 -3.26 20.63 -27.80
N TYR A 5 -1.98 20.92 -27.81
CA TYR A 5 -1.14 21.23 -26.66
C TYR A 5 -0.95 22.75 -26.72
N GLY A 6 -1.38 23.48 -25.68
CA GLY A 6 -1.41 24.95 -25.67
C GLY A 6 -0.07 25.63 -26.00
N GLU A 7 -0.05 26.97 -26.00
CA GLU A 7 1.17 27.75 -26.24
C GLU A 7 2.30 27.27 -25.31
N LYS A 8 3.42 26.88 -25.93
CA LYS A 8 4.63 26.50 -25.19
C LYS A 8 5.23 27.75 -24.59
N ASN A 9 5.23 27.84 -23.27
CA ASN A 9 5.96 28.87 -22.56
C ASN A 9 7.42 28.42 -22.42
N GLU A 10 8.20 28.55 -23.51
CA GLU A 10 9.65 28.27 -23.54
C GLU A 10 10.44 28.82 -22.33
N PRO A 11 10.19 30.05 -21.80
CA PRO A 11 10.91 30.52 -20.62
C PRO A 11 10.58 29.72 -19.35
N ILE A 12 9.32 29.30 -19.18
CA ILE A 12 8.91 28.48 -18.05
C ILE A 12 9.54 27.10 -18.14
N GLU A 13 9.54 26.51 -19.34
CA GLU A 13 10.16 25.19 -19.58
C GLU A 13 11.66 25.21 -19.23
N LYS A 14 12.40 26.26 -19.63
CA LYS A 14 13.81 26.44 -19.28
C LYS A 14 14.02 26.49 -17.76
N LEU A 15 13.25 27.32 -17.07
CA LEU A 15 13.33 27.45 -15.60
C LEU A 15 12.98 26.14 -14.89
N THR A 16 11.98 25.40 -15.37
CA THR A 16 11.65 24.10 -14.78
C THR A 16 12.77 23.09 -14.97
N ASN A 17 13.41 23.05 -16.15
CA ASN A 17 14.52 22.14 -16.42
C ASN A 17 15.75 22.46 -15.56
N GLU A 18 16.04 23.76 -15.39
CA GLU A 18 17.13 24.23 -14.52
C GLU A 18 16.86 23.83 -13.06
N ALA A 19 15.66 24.07 -12.55
CA ALA A 19 15.27 23.67 -11.20
C ALA A 19 15.40 22.14 -10.99
N THR A 20 14.99 21.33 -11.97
CA THR A 20 15.16 19.87 -11.88
C THR A 20 16.63 19.46 -11.86
N PHE A 21 17.46 20.12 -12.69
CA PHE A 21 18.89 19.83 -12.75
C PHE A 21 19.59 20.13 -11.43
N VAL A 22 19.28 21.27 -10.80
CA VAL A 22 19.85 21.64 -9.50
C VAL A 22 19.49 20.63 -8.41
N VAL A 23 18.24 20.16 -8.38
CA VAL A 23 17.81 19.15 -7.41
C VAL A 23 18.54 17.81 -7.64
N ASP A 24 18.71 17.41 -8.89
CA ASP A 24 19.44 16.19 -9.24
C ASP A 24 20.93 16.29 -8.86
N GLU A 25 21.57 17.44 -9.12
CA GLU A 25 22.96 17.70 -8.71
C GLU A 25 23.13 17.63 -7.19
N CYS A 26 22.17 18.16 -6.42
CA CYS A 26 22.15 18.02 -4.97
C CYS A 26 22.11 16.55 -4.53
N PHE A 27 21.37 15.67 -5.21
CA PHE A 27 21.39 14.24 -4.91
C PHE A 27 22.75 13.59 -5.18
N TYR A 28 23.44 13.98 -6.26
CA TYR A 28 24.80 13.51 -6.54
C TYR A 28 25.79 13.95 -5.46
N LEU A 29 25.71 15.21 -4.99
CA LEU A 29 26.61 15.77 -3.99
C LEU A 29 26.36 15.25 -2.57
N LEU A 30 25.09 15.06 -2.18
CA LEU A 30 24.71 14.52 -0.88
C LEU A 30 25.07 13.03 -0.73
N GLY A 31 25.23 12.32 -1.85
CA GLY A 31 25.79 10.97 -1.88
C GLY A 31 24.99 9.95 -1.06
N LYS A 32 25.68 9.02 -0.39
CA LYS A 32 25.08 7.96 0.46
C LYS A 32 24.87 8.39 1.92
N ASP A 33 25.09 9.65 2.26
CA ASP A 33 24.96 10.16 3.64
C ASP A 33 23.48 10.33 4.02
N GLU A 34 22.92 9.32 4.68
CA GLU A 34 21.50 9.28 5.08
C GLU A 34 21.08 10.49 5.92
N GLY A 35 21.93 10.95 6.85
CA GLY A 35 21.61 12.09 7.72
C GLY A 35 21.49 13.41 6.96
N LYS A 36 22.40 13.69 6.02
CA LYS A 36 22.37 14.93 5.22
C LYS A 36 21.20 14.90 4.22
N LEU A 37 20.92 13.72 3.65
CA LEU A 37 19.78 13.52 2.77
C LEU A 37 18.45 13.71 3.51
N GLY A 38 18.36 13.24 4.76
CA GLY A 38 17.21 13.48 5.63
C GLY A 38 16.92 14.96 5.83
N ASN A 39 17.95 15.75 6.20
CA ASN A 39 17.83 17.20 6.38
C ASN A 39 17.39 17.90 5.08
N PHE A 40 17.97 17.53 3.94
CA PHE A 40 17.61 18.09 2.64
C PHE A 40 16.13 17.82 2.27
N VAL A 41 15.62 16.63 2.58
CA VAL A 41 14.20 16.30 2.36
C VAL A 41 13.28 17.15 3.24
N GLU A 42 13.68 17.47 4.47
CA GLU A 42 12.92 18.38 5.33
C GLU A 42 12.88 19.81 4.78
N GLU A 43 14.01 20.31 4.26
CA GLU A 43 14.09 21.60 3.58
C GLU A 43 13.17 21.65 2.36
N LEU A 44 13.20 20.64 1.49
CA LEU A 44 12.30 20.55 0.33
C LEU A 44 10.81 20.53 0.72
N LYS A 45 10.46 19.83 1.81
CA LYS A 45 9.09 19.85 2.35
C LYS A 45 8.70 21.25 2.86
N SER A 46 9.63 21.99 3.45
CA SER A 46 9.39 23.36 3.91
C SER A 46 9.14 24.33 2.74
N ILE A 47 9.95 24.22 1.68
CA ILE A 47 9.79 25.00 0.44
C ILE A 47 8.44 24.69 -0.19
N LYS A 48 8.08 23.41 -0.30
CA LYS A 48 6.78 22.99 -0.83
C LYS A 48 5.61 23.61 -0.07
N LYS A 49 5.65 23.65 1.27
CA LYS A 49 4.59 24.27 2.08
C LYS A 49 4.46 25.77 1.80
N ARG A 50 5.58 26.50 1.73
CA ARG A 50 5.56 27.94 1.38
C ARG A 50 4.90 28.19 0.02
N ILE A 51 5.22 27.35 -0.97
CA ILE A 51 4.61 27.44 -2.31
C ILE A 51 3.11 27.11 -2.26
N GLU A 52 2.70 26.12 -1.48
CA GLU A 52 1.27 25.78 -1.30
C GLU A 52 0.47 26.89 -0.61
N ASP A 53 1.11 27.67 0.27
CA ASP A 53 0.50 28.82 0.95
C ASP A 53 0.40 30.04 0.01
N GLU A 54 1.41 30.27 -0.85
CA GLU A 54 1.43 31.36 -1.84
C GLU A 54 0.55 31.09 -3.06
N VAL A 55 0.45 29.83 -3.49
CA VAL A 55 -0.38 29.39 -4.62
C VAL A 55 -1.57 28.61 -4.05
N PRO A 56 -2.67 29.29 -3.66
CA PRO A 56 -3.87 28.59 -3.23
C PRO A 56 -4.29 27.63 -4.33
N LYS A 57 -4.54 26.37 -3.96
CA LYS A 57 -4.96 25.33 -4.89
C LYS A 57 -6.10 25.87 -5.76
N PRO A 58 -5.99 25.79 -7.10
CA PRO A 58 -7.09 26.22 -7.96
C PRO A 58 -8.34 25.47 -7.52
N PRO A 59 -9.49 26.17 -7.42
CA PRO A 59 -10.72 25.53 -6.99
C PRO A 59 -10.95 24.32 -7.90
N SER A 60 -11.29 23.17 -7.30
CA SER A 60 -11.50 21.97 -8.11
C SER A 60 -12.52 22.30 -9.20
N ARG A 61 -12.29 21.84 -10.42
CA ARG A 61 -13.14 22.15 -11.59
C ARG A 61 -14.65 21.98 -11.32
N LYS A 62 -15.02 21.09 -10.39
CA LYS A 62 -16.40 20.89 -9.91
C LYS A 62 -16.96 22.08 -9.11
N LYS A 63 -16.16 22.74 -8.29
CA LYS A 63 -16.53 23.94 -7.54
C LYS A 63 -16.64 25.15 -8.47
N GLU A 64 -15.71 25.31 -9.41
CA GLU A 64 -15.78 26.37 -10.44
C GLU A 64 -17.06 26.27 -11.27
N ILE A 65 -17.36 25.08 -11.80
CA ILE A 65 -18.60 24.87 -12.58
C ILE A 65 -19.85 25.10 -11.72
N GLN A 66 -19.81 24.77 -10.43
CA GLN A 66 -20.94 25.03 -9.52
C GLN A 66 -21.17 26.51 -9.29
N ASN A 67 -20.10 27.26 -9.00
CA ASN A 67 -20.19 28.71 -8.81
C ASN A 67 -20.68 29.41 -10.08
N VAL A 68 -20.18 29.01 -11.26
CA VAL A 68 -20.63 29.55 -12.55
C VAL A 68 -22.10 29.26 -12.81
N VAL A 69 -22.61 28.08 -12.42
CA VAL A 69 -24.04 27.76 -12.56
C VAL A 69 -24.89 28.58 -11.59
N GLU A 70 -24.45 28.76 -10.34
CA GLU A 70 -25.14 29.61 -9.35
C GLU A 70 -25.16 31.08 -9.80
N ASP A 71 -24.05 31.62 -10.32
CA ASP A 71 -23.95 33.00 -10.79
C ASP A 71 -24.81 33.26 -12.04
N ILE A 72 -24.82 32.33 -13.00
CA ILE A 72 -25.57 32.50 -14.26
C ILE A 72 -27.08 32.29 -14.04
N TYR A 73 -27.45 31.28 -13.25
CA TYR A 73 -28.85 30.88 -13.12
C TYR A 73 -29.51 31.42 -11.85
N ALA A 74 -28.77 32.03 -10.92
CA ALA A 74 -29.24 32.48 -9.60
C ALA A 74 -30.02 31.40 -8.82
N VAL A 75 -29.70 30.12 -9.08
CA VAL A 75 -30.33 28.97 -8.42
C VAL A 75 -29.39 28.41 -7.39
N GLU A 76 -29.79 28.49 -6.12
CA GLU A 76 -29.05 27.85 -5.02
C GLU A 76 -29.08 26.33 -5.16
N LYS A 77 -27.93 25.69 -4.93
CA LYS A 77 -27.81 24.25 -5.03
C LYS A 77 -28.68 23.53 -3.98
N PRO A 78 -29.44 22.48 -4.37
CA PRO A 78 -30.13 21.64 -3.41
C PRO A 78 -29.13 20.88 -2.53
N LYS A 79 -29.31 20.96 -1.20
CA LYS A 79 -28.44 20.32 -0.18
C LYS A 79 -28.35 18.79 -0.32
N LYS A 80 -29.31 18.16 -0.99
CA LYS A 80 -29.33 16.72 -1.25
C LYS A 80 -29.76 16.47 -2.71
N PRO A 81 -29.06 15.61 -3.46
CA PRO A 81 -29.52 15.20 -4.77
C PRO A 81 -30.82 14.40 -4.61
N VAL A 82 -31.92 14.89 -5.20
CA VAL A 82 -33.24 14.22 -5.20
C VAL A 82 -33.28 13.04 -6.18
N VAL A 83 -32.30 12.96 -7.09
CA VAL A 83 -32.24 11.94 -8.13
C VAL A 83 -31.60 10.66 -7.60
N ASN A 84 -32.41 9.64 -7.39
CA ASN A 84 -31.95 8.28 -7.15
C ASN A 84 -31.51 7.66 -8.48
N ASN A 85 -30.22 7.81 -8.83
CA ASN A 85 -29.68 7.10 -9.98
C ASN A 85 -29.80 5.58 -9.77
N PRO A 86 -30.24 4.81 -10.77
CA PRO A 86 -30.30 3.36 -10.67
C PRO A 86 -28.90 2.81 -10.38
N SER A 87 -28.83 1.77 -9.55
CA SER A 87 -27.58 1.07 -9.29
C SER A 87 -26.96 0.62 -10.61
N LYS A 88 -25.68 0.96 -10.84
CA LYS A 88 -24.95 0.56 -12.04
C LYS A 88 -25.14 -0.94 -12.27
N GLY A 89 -25.54 -1.33 -13.49
CA GLY A 89 -25.63 -2.72 -13.88
C GLY A 89 -24.27 -3.41 -13.72
N LYS A 90 -24.28 -4.67 -13.27
CA LYS A 90 -23.04 -5.46 -13.19
C LYS A 90 -22.53 -5.66 -14.61
N THR A 91 -21.34 -5.15 -14.92
CA THR A 91 -20.68 -5.47 -16.19
C THR A 91 -20.34 -6.96 -16.21
N LYS A 92 -20.41 -7.58 -17.39
CA LYS A 92 -20.06 -8.99 -17.59
C LYS A 92 -18.64 -9.25 -17.04
N GLY A 93 -18.51 -10.11 -16.03
CA GLY A 93 -17.22 -10.45 -15.41
C GLY A 93 -16.83 -9.67 -14.15
N LEU A 94 -17.71 -8.83 -13.58
CA LEU A 94 -17.37 -8.01 -12.39
C LEU A 94 -17.39 -8.77 -11.05
N SER A 95 -17.97 -9.98 -10.95
CA SER A 95 -17.87 -10.75 -9.71
C SER A 95 -16.51 -11.41 -9.61
N LYS A 96 -15.73 -11.04 -8.59
CA LYS A 96 -14.48 -11.70 -8.23
C LYS A 96 -14.70 -13.20 -7.99
N GLU A 97 -15.88 -13.59 -7.52
CA GLU A 97 -16.30 -14.99 -7.38
C GLU A 97 -16.55 -15.72 -8.71
N ALA A 98 -16.79 -15.02 -9.83
CA ALA A 98 -16.99 -15.66 -11.15
C ALA A 98 -15.74 -15.70 -12.03
N ARG A 99 -14.59 -15.20 -11.55
CA ARG A 99 -13.34 -15.34 -12.30
C ARG A 99 -12.94 -16.82 -12.31
N ARG A 100 -12.90 -17.41 -13.50
CA ARG A 100 -12.36 -18.76 -13.69
C ARG A 100 -10.89 -18.79 -13.25
N LYS A 101 -10.58 -19.56 -12.20
CA LYS A 101 -9.20 -19.77 -11.75
C LYS A 101 -8.41 -20.49 -12.85
N SER A 102 -7.13 -20.13 -13.00
CA SER A 102 -6.25 -20.84 -13.93
C SER A 102 -5.84 -22.20 -13.36
N GLY A 103 -5.43 -23.15 -14.21
CA GLY A 103 -4.93 -24.46 -13.76
C GLY A 103 -3.77 -24.35 -12.76
N ARG A 104 -2.91 -23.33 -12.94
CA ARG A 104 -1.80 -23.02 -12.03
C ARG A 104 -2.30 -22.56 -10.65
N GLU A 105 -3.33 -21.72 -10.60
CA GLU A 105 -3.92 -21.25 -9.34
C GLU A 105 -4.58 -22.38 -8.55
N MET A 106 -5.36 -23.24 -9.23
CA MET A 106 -5.96 -24.42 -8.62
C MET A 106 -4.90 -25.37 -8.07
N ALA A 107 -3.84 -25.63 -8.85
CA ALA A 107 -2.74 -26.47 -8.40
C ALA A 107 -1.95 -25.87 -7.23
N LEU A 108 -1.82 -24.55 -7.13
CA LEU A 108 -1.17 -23.89 -5.98
C LEU A 108 -2.01 -24.01 -4.70
N GLU A 109 -3.33 -23.90 -4.81
CA GLU A 109 -4.27 -24.09 -3.70
C GLU A 109 -4.28 -25.55 -3.22
N GLU A 110 -4.31 -26.50 -4.16
CA GLU A 110 -4.24 -27.96 -3.88
C GLU A 110 -2.88 -28.42 -3.35
N LYS A 111 -1.76 -27.78 -3.75
CA LYS A 111 -0.41 -28.11 -3.25
C LYS A 111 -0.21 -27.82 -1.76
N SER A 112 -1.15 -27.13 -1.12
CA SER A 112 -1.12 -27.01 0.34
C SER A 112 -1.34 -28.39 0.96
N LYS A 113 -0.24 -29.07 1.34
CA LYS A 113 -0.27 -30.41 1.94
C LYS A 113 -1.28 -30.41 3.10
N PRO A 114 -2.27 -31.32 3.11
CA PRO A 114 -3.27 -31.35 4.17
C PRO A 114 -2.56 -31.56 5.51
N LYS A 115 -2.90 -30.71 6.50
CA LYS A 115 -2.35 -30.83 7.86
C LYS A 115 -2.68 -32.22 8.40
N ARG A 116 -1.66 -33.01 8.75
CA ARG A 116 -1.86 -34.35 9.30
C ARG A 116 -2.47 -34.23 10.70
N LYS A 117 -3.40 -35.13 11.03
CA LYS A 117 -3.95 -35.25 12.39
C LYS A 117 -2.89 -35.87 13.29
N CYS A 118 -2.58 -35.24 14.41
CA CYS A 118 -1.75 -35.85 15.44
C CYS A 118 -2.52 -37.03 16.06
N GLY A 119 -1.91 -38.22 16.06
CA GLY A 119 -2.51 -39.42 16.64
C GLY A 119 -2.56 -39.45 18.17
N TYR A 120 -2.13 -38.38 18.85
CA TYR A 120 -2.17 -38.24 20.30
C TYR A 120 -3.15 -37.13 20.73
N CYS A 121 -2.89 -35.87 20.37
CA CYS A 121 -3.78 -34.74 20.75
C CYS A 121 -4.94 -34.51 19.77
N GLY A 122 -4.98 -35.19 18.62
CA GLY A 122 -6.03 -35.02 17.63
C GLY A 122 -5.97 -33.71 16.83
N GLU A 123 -5.04 -32.80 17.12
CA GLU A 123 -4.88 -31.53 16.43
C GLU A 123 -4.34 -31.73 15.00
N LYS A 124 -4.88 -31.01 14.02
CA LYS A 124 -4.39 -31.02 12.63
C LYS A 124 -3.29 -29.98 12.47
N THR A 125 -2.04 -30.37 12.69
CA THR A 125 -0.88 -29.48 12.55
C THR A 125 0.29 -30.16 11.86
N ASN A 126 1.17 -29.35 11.27
CA ASN A 126 2.48 -29.80 10.76
C ASN A 126 3.62 -29.52 11.75
N LYS A 127 3.29 -29.03 12.96
CA LYS A 127 4.28 -28.60 13.96
C LYS A 127 4.82 -29.78 14.77
N HIS A 128 4.04 -30.84 14.92
CA HIS A 128 4.42 -32.01 15.71
C HIS A 128 3.80 -33.29 15.15
N THR A 129 4.37 -34.43 15.52
CA THR A 129 3.90 -35.78 15.19
C THR A 129 3.41 -36.49 16.46
N LYS A 130 2.90 -37.73 16.35
CA LYS A 130 2.45 -38.53 17.52
C LYS A 130 3.55 -38.67 18.59
N THR A 131 4.81 -38.79 18.17
CA THR A 131 5.97 -39.00 19.05
C THR A 131 6.54 -37.71 19.64
N THR A 132 6.26 -36.58 19.03
CA THR A 132 6.71 -35.23 19.45
C THR A 132 5.55 -34.36 19.94
N CYS A 133 4.39 -34.97 20.21
CA CYS A 133 3.22 -34.26 20.66
C CYS A 133 3.45 -33.74 22.09
N PRO A 134 3.18 -32.46 22.37
CA PRO A 134 3.40 -31.87 23.70
C PRO A 134 2.54 -32.51 24.80
N LEU A 135 1.43 -33.17 24.45
CA LEU A 135 0.60 -33.88 25.41
C LEU A 135 1.05 -35.34 25.64
N ASN A 136 2.01 -35.84 24.85
CA ASN A 136 2.47 -37.22 24.97
C ASN A 136 3.41 -37.35 26.18
N PRO A 137 3.09 -38.18 27.20
CA PRO A 137 3.89 -38.33 28.41
C PRO A 137 5.32 -38.77 28.10
N LYS A 138 5.50 -39.66 27.11
CA LYS A 138 6.84 -40.09 26.68
C LYS A 138 7.67 -38.96 26.07
N TYR A 139 7.03 -37.96 25.49
CA TYR A 139 7.71 -36.79 24.93
C TYR A 139 8.06 -35.79 26.04
N ILE A 140 7.14 -35.59 26.99
CA ILE A 140 7.37 -34.75 28.17
C ILE A 140 8.56 -35.27 28.99
N GLU A 141 8.60 -36.58 29.27
CA GLU A 141 9.73 -37.20 29.99
C GLU A 141 11.06 -37.05 29.24
N LYS A 142 11.04 -37.16 27.90
CA LYS A 142 12.24 -36.95 27.07
C LYS A 142 12.72 -35.51 27.15
N LEU A 143 11.82 -34.54 27.09
CA LEU A 143 12.16 -33.12 27.24
C LEU A 143 12.76 -32.85 28.63
N ALA A 144 12.16 -33.38 29.70
CA ALA A 144 12.68 -33.23 31.06
C ALA A 144 14.11 -33.82 31.20
N LYS A 145 14.40 -34.96 30.57
CA LYS A 145 15.74 -35.55 30.55
C LYS A 145 16.75 -34.69 29.79
N ILE A 146 16.34 -34.12 28.66
CA ILE A 146 17.18 -33.22 27.86
C ILE A 146 17.47 -31.94 28.63
N ASP A 147 16.47 -31.38 29.32
CA ASP A 147 16.63 -30.16 30.09
C ASP A 147 17.51 -30.37 31.32
N ALA A 148 17.37 -31.51 32.02
CA ALA A 148 18.27 -31.90 33.11
C ALA A 148 19.72 -32.07 32.63
N ALA A 149 19.92 -32.70 31.46
CA ALA A 149 21.26 -32.84 30.87
C ALA A 149 21.87 -31.48 30.51
N LYS A 150 21.09 -30.55 29.96
CA LYS A 150 21.55 -29.18 29.64
C LYS A 150 21.90 -28.36 30.88
N GLN A 151 21.14 -28.52 31.96
CA GLN A 151 21.46 -27.85 33.23
C GLN A 151 22.75 -28.39 33.84
N ALA A 152 23.00 -29.69 33.74
CA ALA A 152 24.25 -30.30 34.20
C ALA A 152 25.48 -29.81 33.39
N THR A 153 25.34 -29.57 32.08
CA THR A 153 26.45 -29.09 31.24
C THR A 153 26.74 -27.60 31.39
N ASN A 154 25.77 -26.79 31.81
CA ASN A 154 25.95 -25.34 32.00
C ASN A 154 26.42 -24.97 33.42
N ALA A 155 26.47 -25.95 34.34
CA ALA A 155 26.94 -25.80 35.71
C ALA A 155 28.38 -26.31 35.91
N SER A 156 29.06 -26.73 34.84
CA SER A 156 30.50 -27.05 34.77
C SER A 156 31.23 -25.98 33.97
#